data_AF-A0A9P1N702-F1
#
_entry.id   AF-A0A9P1N702-F1
#
_cell.length_a   1.000
_cell.length_b   1.000
_cell.length_c   1.000
_cell.angle_alpha   90.00
_cell.angle_beta   90.00
_cell.angle_gamma   90.00
#
_symmetry.space_group_name_H-M   'P 1'
#
loop_
_entity.id
_entity.type
_entity.pdbx_description
1 polymer ?
#
loop_
_entity_poly.entity_id
_entity_poly.type
_entity_poly.pdbx_seq_one_letter_code
_entity_poly.pdbx_strand_id
1 'polypeptide(L)'
;MFCPIENSLANPNVYISTSHSISMLTIPFNFLTLAVIFFKNSRNLRALKLALLYNQFWSLFGDLLIGTLIIPYIFVPWPAGFPCGLLTEVFGINPFVQGYVLVVVICGKILHMMNILI
;
A
#
# COMPACT_ATOMS: atom_id res chain seq x y z
N MET A 1 -22.36 10.57 -17.74
CA MET A 1 -23.24 9.43 -17.38
C MET A 1 -22.31 8.38 -16.80
N PHE A 2 -22.20 8.35 -15.47
CA PHE A 2 -21.32 7.39 -14.77
C PHE A 2 -21.97 6.00 -14.81
N CYS A 3 -21.17 4.95 -15.01
CA CYS A 3 -21.64 3.56 -15.09
C CYS A 3 -22.23 3.11 -13.75
N PRO A 4 -23.25 2.20 -13.71
CA PRO A 4 -23.92 1.76 -12.49
C PRO A 4 -23.00 1.22 -11.37
N ILE A 5 -21.80 0.78 -11.74
CA ILE A 5 -20.74 0.30 -10.83
C ILE A 5 -20.09 1.48 -10.07
N GLU A 6 -19.93 2.63 -10.70
CA GLU A 6 -19.26 3.82 -10.13
C GLU A 6 -20.11 4.46 -9.02
N ASN A 7 -21.42 4.50 -9.18
CA ASN A 7 -22.35 4.95 -8.12
C ASN A 7 -22.42 3.98 -6.94
N SER A 8 -22.05 2.71 -7.12
CA SER A 8 -21.91 1.75 -6.02
C SER A 8 -20.57 1.93 -5.27
N LEU A 9 -19.48 2.21 -6.00
CA LEU A 9 -18.16 2.54 -5.43
C LEU A 9 -18.09 3.94 -4.80
N ALA A 10 -18.97 4.86 -5.21
CA ALA A 10 -19.14 6.17 -4.58
C ALA A 10 -19.77 6.08 -3.18
N ASN A 11 -20.21 4.90 -2.75
CA ASN A 11 -20.63 4.67 -1.38
C ASN A 11 -19.40 4.30 -0.53
N PRO A 12 -19.05 5.13 0.49
CA PRO A 12 -17.83 4.92 1.29
C PRO A 12 -17.80 3.55 1.98
N ASN A 13 -18.95 3.02 2.41
CA ASN A 13 -19.02 1.72 3.09
C ASN A 13 -18.64 0.55 2.17
N VAL A 14 -19.07 0.61 0.90
CA VAL A 14 -18.74 -0.41 -0.11
C VAL A 14 -17.26 -0.32 -0.49
N TYR A 15 -16.74 0.90 -0.62
CA TYR A 15 -15.33 1.14 -0.91
C TYR A 15 -14.39 0.61 0.19
N ILE A 16 -14.72 0.89 1.45
CA ILE A 16 -13.92 0.43 2.60
C ILE A 16 -13.93 -1.11 2.67
N SER A 17 -15.11 -1.72 2.56
CA SER A 17 -15.27 -3.18 2.61
C SER A 17 -14.52 -3.90 1.48
N THR A 18 -14.60 -3.39 0.26
CA THR A 18 -13.87 -3.95 -0.90
C THR A 18 -12.37 -3.77 -0.75
N SER A 19 -11.90 -2.61 -0.27
CA SER A 19 -10.47 -2.35 -0.03
C SER A 19 -9.88 -3.28 1.03
N HIS A 20 -10.61 -3.51 2.13
CA HIS A 20 -10.19 -4.50 3.14
C HIS A 20 -10.13 -5.92 2.58
N SER A 21 -11.11 -6.31 1.75
CA SER A 21 -11.17 -7.64 1.14
C SER A 21 -10.00 -7.88 0.18
N ILE A 22 -9.68 -6.90 -0.67
CA ILE A 22 -8.52 -6.95 -1.58
C ILE A 22 -7.25 -7.07 -0.76
N SER A 23 -7.14 -6.32 0.33
CA SER A 23 -5.93 -6.29 1.16
C SER A 23 -5.73 -7.60 1.92
N MET A 24 -6.80 -8.24 2.38
CA MET A 24 -6.77 -9.57 2.97
C MET A 24 -6.23 -10.63 2.01
N LEU A 25 -6.47 -10.48 0.69
CA LEU A 25 -5.88 -11.33 -0.34
C LEU A 25 -4.44 -10.92 -0.67
N THR A 26 -4.15 -9.63 -0.76
CA THR A 26 -2.83 -9.12 -1.13
C THR A 26 -1.74 -9.46 -0.11
N ILE A 27 -2.07 -9.47 1.20
CA ILE A 27 -1.13 -9.81 2.27
C ILE A 27 -0.47 -11.19 2.09
N PRO A 28 -1.21 -12.32 1.93
CA PRO A 28 -0.60 -13.64 1.75
C PRO A 28 0.19 -13.74 0.44
N PHE A 29 -0.26 -13.10 -0.65
CA PHE A 29 0.51 -13.07 -1.91
C PHE A 29 1.85 -12.35 -1.75
N ASN A 30 1.85 -11.21 -1.06
CA ASN A 30 3.07 -10.47 -0.80
C ASN A 30 4.02 -11.21 0.15
N PHE A 31 3.49 -11.94 1.13
CA PHE A 31 4.30 -12.78 2.03
C PHE A 31 4.90 -13.98 1.28
N LEU A 32 4.13 -14.63 0.40
CA LEU A 32 4.63 -15.68 -0.49
C LEU A 32 5.77 -15.16 -1.36
N THR A 33 5.61 -13.96 -1.93
CA THR A 33 6.65 -13.31 -2.76
C THR A 33 7.93 -13.09 -1.95
N LEU A 34 7.82 -12.58 -0.72
CA LEU A 34 8.96 -12.40 0.17
C LEU A 34 9.65 -13.74 0.50
N ALA A 35 8.87 -14.79 0.80
CA ALA A 35 9.38 -16.13 1.07
C ALA A 35 10.13 -16.69 -0.14
N VAL A 36 9.57 -16.58 -1.36
CA VAL A 36 10.23 -17.04 -2.59
C VAL A 36 11.57 -16.32 -2.80
N ILE A 37 11.62 -15.00 -2.60
CA ILE A 37 12.88 -14.23 -2.70
C ILE A 37 13.89 -14.71 -1.65
N PHE A 38 13.43 -14.97 -0.42
CA PHE A 38 14.29 -15.45 0.66
C PHE A 38 14.86 -16.85 0.39
N PHE A 39 14.04 -17.80 -0.06
CA PHE A 39 14.47 -19.19 -0.31
C PHE A 39 15.30 -19.33 -1.58
N LYS A 40 15.16 -18.44 -2.57
CA LYS A 40 15.98 -18.49 -3.78
C LYS A 40 17.42 -18.08 -3.48
N ASN A 41 18.32 -19.06 -3.37
CA ASN A 41 19.75 -18.83 -3.15
C ASN A 41 20.48 -18.63 -4.48
N SER A 42 20.65 -17.38 -4.91
CA SER A 42 21.51 -17.06 -6.06
C SER A 42 22.91 -16.69 -5.57
N ARG A 43 23.89 -17.54 -5.87
CA ARG A 43 25.29 -17.45 -5.39
C ARG A 43 26.03 -16.19 -5.87
N ASN A 44 25.56 -15.56 -6.96
CA ASN A 44 26.22 -14.41 -7.60
C ASN A 44 25.43 -13.08 -7.50
N LEU A 45 24.27 -13.04 -6.83
CA LEU A 45 23.37 -11.87 -6.83
C LEU A 45 22.98 -11.43 -5.41
N ARG A 46 23.88 -11.55 -4.43
CA ARG A 46 23.58 -11.26 -3.02
C ARG A 46 23.11 -9.82 -2.80
N ALA A 47 23.77 -8.84 -3.43
CA ALA A 47 23.38 -7.42 -3.34
C ALA A 47 21.99 -7.17 -3.97
N LEU A 48 21.75 -7.71 -5.17
CA LEU A 48 20.45 -7.60 -5.85
C LEU A 48 19.33 -8.27 -5.04
N LYS A 49 19.60 -9.40 -4.39
CA LYS A 49 18.63 -10.08 -3.52
C LYS A 49 18.24 -9.22 -2.32
N LEU A 50 19.21 -8.60 -1.65
CA LEU A 50 18.94 -7.68 -0.55
C LEU A 50 18.15 -6.45 -1.02
N ALA A 51 18.50 -5.92 -2.19
CA ALA A 51 17.76 -4.84 -2.83
C ALA A 51 16.29 -5.19 -3.08
N LEU A 52 16.03 -6.39 -3.62
CA LEU A 52 14.67 -6.90 -3.86
C LEU A 52 13.91 -7.15 -2.56
N LEU A 53 14.56 -7.70 -1.54
CA LEU A 53 13.94 -7.92 -0.22
C LEU A 53 13.54 -6.59 0.43
N TYR A 54 14.41 -5.59 0.40
CA TYR A 54 14.09 -4.25 0.91
C TYR A 54 12.88 -3.65 0.18
N ASN A 55 12.87 -3.70 -1.15
CA ASN A 55 11.74 -3.17 -1.92
C ASN A 55 10.42 -3.92 -1.62
N GLN A 56 10.47 -5.24 -1.49
CA GLN A 56 9.30 -6.05 -1.15
C GLN A 56 8.81 -5.76 0.27
N PHE A 57 9.72 -5.52 1.22
CA PHE A 57 9.39 -5.14 2.58
C PHE A 57 8.63 -3.80 2.64
N TRP A 58 9.12 -2.78 1.93
CA TRP A 58 8.41 -1.50 1.84
C TRP A 58 7.10 -1.60 1.06
N SER A 59 7.00 -2.52 0.10
CA SER A 59 5.73 -2.79 -0.59
C SER A 59 4.71 -3.40 0.37
N LEU A 60 5.09 -4.44 1.11
CA LEU A 60 4.26 -5.06 2.14
C LEU A 60 3.75 -4.04 3.15
N PHE A 61 4.65 -3.17 3.61
CA PHE A 61 4.28 -2.11 4.56
C PHE A 61 3.32 -1.10 3.95
N GLY A 62 3.54 -0.68 2.69
CA GLY A 62 2.64 0.21 1.96
C GLY A 62 1.26 -0.42 1.71
N ASP A 63 1.20 -1.70 1.34
CA ASP A 63 -0.05 -2.41 1.07
C ASP A 63 -0.89 -2.59 2.34
N LEU A 64 -0.24 -2.83 3.49
CA LEU A 64 -0.91 -2.80 4.80
C LEU A 64 -1.43 -1.39 5.12
N LEU A 65 -0.62 -0.36 4.92
CA LEU A 65 -1.01 1.01 5.19
C LEU A 65 -2.21 1.46 4.34
N ILE A 66 -2.14 1.32 3.03
CA ILE A 66 -3.18 1.76 2.10
C ILE A 66 -4.42 0.85 2.21
N GLY A 67 -4.20 -0.44 2.40
CA GLY A 67 -5.22 -1.46 2.29
C GLY A 67 -6.08 -1.70 3.52
N THR A 68 -5.55 -1.41 4.71
CA THR A 68 -6.27 -1.66 5.97
C THR A 68 -6.22 -0.49 6.94
N LEU A 69 -5.11 0.25 6.96
CA LEU A 69 -4.83 1.24 8.01
C LEU A 69 -5.29 2.66 7.66
N ILE A 70 -5.14 3.09 6.41
CA ILE A 70 -5.40 4.46 5.94
C ILE A 70 -6.61 4.51 4.99
N ILE A 71 -6.76 3.57 4.05
CA ILE A 71 -7.83 3.51 3.03
C ILE A 71 -8.18 4.90 2.47
N PRO A 72 -7.42 5.40 1.49
CA PRO A 72 -7.62 6.74 0.95
C PRO A 72 -8.90 6.80 0.10
N TYR A 73 -9.96 7.40 0.62
CA TYR A 73 -11.15 7.65 -0.18
C TYR A 73 -10.98 8.95 -0.98
N ILE A 74 -10.92 8.85 -2.31
CA ILE A 74 -10.68 10.00 -3.21
C ILE A 74 -12.00 10.42 -3.87
N PHE A 75 -12.33 11.71 -3.79
CA PHE A 75 -13.50 12.27 -4.43
C PHE A 75 -13.18 12.71 -5.87
N VAL A 76 -13.45 11.88 -6.87
CA VAL A 76 -13.40 12.37 -8.26
C VAL A 76 -14.58 13.35 -8.48
N PRO A 77 -14.39 14.61 -8.94
CA PRO A 77 -13.24 15.17 -9.67
C PRO A 77 -12.30 16.09 -8.87
N TRP A 78 -12.48 16.23 -7.55
CA TRP A 78 -11.65 17.12 -6.73
C TRP A 78 -10.40 16.40 -6.23
N PRO A 79 -9.22 17.03 -6.15
CA PRO A 79 -8.05 16.45 -5.49
C PRO A 79 -8.22 16.49 -3.95
N ALA A 80 -9.38 16.05 -3.46
CA ALA A 80 -9.67 15.88 -2.06
C ALA A 80 -9.91 14.40 -1.80
N GLY A 81 -9.35 13.91 -0.70
CA GLY A 81 -9.64 12.60 -0.17
C GLY A 81 -9.45 12.60 1.33
N PHE A 82 -10.16 11.70 1.99
CA PHE A 82 -10.04 11.51 3.44
C PHE A 82 -9.71 10.04 3.71
N PRO A 83 -8.84 9.75 4.69
CA PRO A 83 -8.51 8.39 5.05
C PRO A 83 -9.61 7.79 5.95
N CYS A 84 -10.19 6.67 5.50
CA CYS A 84 -11.25 5.95 6.23
C CYS A 84 -10.76 4.67 6.90
N GLY A 85 -9.45 4.48 7.03
CA GLY A 85 -8.89 3.27 7.59
C GLY A 85 -8.91 3.22 9.13
N LEU A 86 -8.43 2.10 9.66
CA LEU A 86 -8.38 1.83 11.11
C LEU A 86 -7.65 2.91 11.92
N LEU A 87 -6.65 3.62 11.37
CA LEU A 87 -5.96 4.69 12.11
C LEU A 87 -6.88 5.88 12.41
N THR A 88 -7.80 6.18 11.50
CA THR A 88 -8.76 7.28 11.69
C THR A 88 -9.88 6.82 12.61
N GLU A 89 -10.47 5.66 12.33
CA GLU A 89 -11.67 5.17 13.02
C GLU A 89 -11.41 4.66 14.45
N VAL A 90 -10.26 4.00 14.69
CA VAL A 90 -9.95 3.40 16.01
C VAL A 90 -9.01 4.26 16.83
N PHE A 91 -8.03 4.91 16.19
CA PHE A 91 -6.99 5.67 16.89
C PHE A 91 -7.18 7.19 16.82
N GLY A 92 -8.10 7.70 15.99
CA GLY A 92 -8.33 9.14 15.84
C GLY A 92 -7.11 9.92 15.33
N ILE A 93 -6.19 9.26 14.61
CA ILE A 93 -4.95 9.88 14.15
C ILE A 93 -5.25 10.87 13.02
N ASN A 94 -4.64 12.05 13.10
CA ASN A 94 -4.86 13.12 12.13
C ASN A 94 -4.54 12.65 10.68
N PRO A 95 -5.44 12.92 9.71
CA PRO A 95 -5.26 12.52 8.31
C PRO A 95 -3.98 13.06 7.67
N PHE A 96 -3.47 14.22 8.10
CA PHE A 96 -2.21 14.78 7.60
C PHE A 96 -1.00 13.91 7.97
N VAL A 97 -1.00 13.35 9.19
CA VAL A 97 0.06 12.44 9.65
C VAL A 97 0.02 11.14 8.85
N GLN A 98 -1.17 10.61 8.60
CA GLN A 98 -1.34 9.41 7.79
C GLN A 98 -0.86 9.62 6.34
N GLY A 99 -1.21 10.77 5.75
CA GLY A 99 -0.72 11.18 4.43
C GLY A 99 0.81 11.33 4.39
N TYR A 100 1.41 11.91 5.43
CA TYR A 100 2.86 12.01 5.53
C TYR A 100 3.53 10.64 5.58
N VAL A 101 3.01 9.70 6.38
CA VAL A 101 3.53 8.33 6.45
C VAL A 101 3.47 7.65 5.08
N LEU A 102 2.36 7.82 4.34
CA LEU A 102 2.22 7.29 2.98
C LEU A 102 3.29 7.83 2.03
N VAL A 103 3.54 9.15 2.05
CA VAL A 103 4.58 9.79 1.24
C VAL A 103 5.96 9.28 1.59
N VAL A 104 6.27 9.11 2.88
CA VAL A 104 7.55 8.56 3.34
C VAL A 104 7.78 7.14 2.80
N VAL A 105 6.75 6.30 2.81
CA VAL A 105 6.85 4.93 2.26
C VAL A 105 7.13 4.94 0.77
N ILE A 106 6.42 5.76 0.00
CA ILE A 106 6.64 5.91 -1.45
C ILE A 106 8.05 6.44 -1.72
N CYS A 107 8.48 7.47 -0.99
CA CYS A 107 9.80 8.06 -1.12
C CYS A 107 10.91 7.05 -0.79
N GLY A 108 10.76 6.27 0.28
CA GLY A 108 11.70 5.22 0.67
C GLY A 108 11.87 4.14 -0.40
N LYS A 109 10.79 3.76 -1.09
CA LYS A 109 10.87 2.83 -2.24
C LYS A 109 11.63 3.44 -3.42
N ILE A 110 11.30 4.68 -3.79
CA ILE A 110 11.92 5.38 -4.93
C ILE A 110 13.42 5.61 -4.68
N LEU A 111 13.79 6.10 -3.49
CA LEU A 111 15.17 6.39 -3.13
C LEU A 111 16.04 5.14 -3.22
N HIS A 112 15.55 4.01 -2.73
CA HIS A 112 16.27 2.75 -2.81
C HIS A 112 16.41 2.24 -4.24
N MET A 113 15.37 2.38 -5.07
CA MET A 113 15.45 2.06 -6.50
C MET A 113 16.49 2.92 -7.22
N MET A 114 16.55 4.21 -6.92
CA MET A 114 17.57 5.12 -7.48
C MET A 114 18.98 4.74 -7.03
N ASN A 115 19.16 4.38 -5.75
CA ASN A 115 20.45 4.00 -5.19
C ASN A 115 21.00 2.66 -5.72
N ILE A 116 20.16 1.83 -6.35
CA ILE A 116 20.60 0.59 -7.03
C ILE A 116 21.01 0.88 -8.48
N LEU A 117 20.50 1.97 -9.08
CA LEU A 117 20.66 2.29 -10.50
C LEU A 117 21.91 3.16 -10.80
N ILE A 118 22.53 3.73 -9.76
CA ILE A 118 23.74 4.58 -9.79
C ILE A 118 24.93 3.73 -9.34
#